data_AF-A0A822DG36-F1
#
_entry.id   AF-A0A822DG36-F1
#
_cell.length_a   1.000
_cell.length_b   1.000
_cell.length_c   1.000
_cell.angle_alpha   90.00
_cell.angle_beta   90.00
_cell.angle_gamma   90.00
#
_symmetry.space_group_name_H-M   'P 1'
#
loop_
_entity.id
_entity.type
_entity.pdbx_description
1 polymer ?
#
loop_
_entity_poly.entity_id
_entity_poly.type
_entity_poly.pdbx_seq_one_letter_code
_entity_poly.pdbx_strand_id
1 'polypeptide(L)'
;TSRELKVCGAIGSCVSLAQRASNVSETELGMGGTNAWKICGIYPNSTLSVFFEVLNQQASTQISSGGQRGYVQFITQYQHLSGFKKIRVTTVAR
;
A
#
# COMPACT_ATOMS: atom_id res chain seq x y z
N THR A 1 -5.13 4.32 1.26
CA THR A 1 -5.97 3.72 0.21
C THR A 1 -7.37 4.30 0.32
N SER A 2 -8.19 4.20 -0.73
CA SER A 2 -9.63 4.46 -0.58
C SER A 2 -10.26 3.53 0.47
N ARG A 3 -11.46 3.88 0.95
CA ARG A 3 -12.12 3.18 2.08
C ARG A 3 -12.45 1.72 1.76
N GLU A 4 -12.72 1.44 0.51
CA GLU A 4 -13.05 0.13 -0.05
C GLU A 4 -11.82 -0.76 -0.30
N LEU A 5 -10.60 -0.26 -0.09
CA LEU A 5 -9.35 -1.02 -0.28
C LEU A 5 -8.58 -1.12 1.04
N LYS A 6 -8.46 -2.33 1.58
CA LYS A 6 -7.62 -2.62 2.74
C LYS A 6 -6.33 -3.32 2.33
N VAL A 7 -5.30 -3.14 3.14
CA VAL A 7 -3.95 -3.66 2.92
C VAL A 7 -3.80 -4.98 3.68
N CYS A 8 -3.57 -6.08 2.97
CA CYS A 8 -3.34 -7.41 3.56
C CYS A 8 -1.89 -7.59 4.01
N GLY A 9 -0.96 -7.02 3.26
CA GLY A 9 0.45 -7.02 3.60
C GLY A 9 1.35 -6.84 2.38
N ALA A 10 2.65 -7.08 2.58
CA ALA A 10 3.63 -6.97 1.52
C ALA A 10 4.62 -8.15 1.51
N ILE A 11 5.12 -8.51 0.32
CA ILE A 11 6.17 -9.51 0.13
C ILE A 11 7.34 -8.89 -0.63
N GLY A 12 8.54 -9.03 -0.07
CA GLY A 12 9.81 -8.53 -0.59
C GLY A 12 10.74 -8.14 0.55
N SER A 13 11.81 -7.41 0.24
CA SER A 13 12.84 -7.01 1.21
C SER A 13 12.38 -5.84 2.11
N CYS A 14 11.45 -6.12 3.03
CA CYS A 14 10.95 -5.14 3.99
C CYS A 14 10.69 -5.78 5.36
N VAL A 15 10.56 -4.93 6.39
CA VAL A 15 10.12 -5.33 7.73
C VAL A 15 8.92 -4.48 8.15
N SER A 16 7.95 -5.10 8.81
CA SER A 16 6.76 -4.43 9.34
C SER A 16 7.15 -3.36 10.36
N LEU A 17 6.50 -2.20 10.31
CA LEU A 17 6.58 -1.19 11.37
C LEU A 17 5.50 -1.39 12.45
N ALA A 18 4.71 -2.47 12.35
CA ALA A 18 3.61 -2.79 13.28
C ALA A 18 2.60 -1.64 13.46
N GLN A 19 2.47 -0.77 12.46
CA GLN A 19 1.53 0.33 12.48
C GLN A 19 0.12 -0.18 12.23
N ARG A 20 -0.77 0.02 13.20
CA ARG A 20 -2.21 -0.24 13.05
C ARG A 20 -2.88 0.98 12.45
N ALA A 21 -3.77 0.75 11.47
CA ALA A 21 -4.55 1.80 10.84
C ALA A 21 -5.89 1.24 10.34
N SER A 22 -6.86 2.12 10.08
CA SER A 22 -8.20 1.75 9.63
C SER A 22 -8.23 1.02 8.28
N ASN A 23 -7.19 1.18 7.47
CA ASN A 23 -7.07 0.54 6.17
C ASN A 23 -6.18 -0.71 6.16
N VAL A 24 -5.86 -1.28 7.33
CA VAL A 24 -5.21 -2.59 7.47
C VAL A 24 -6.28 -3.68 7.49
N SER A 25 -6.08 -4.73 6.70
CA SER A 25 -6.94 -5.91 6.64
C SER A 25 -6.78 -6.79 7.88
N GLU A 26 -7.82 -7.55 8.21
CA GLU A 26 -7.72 -8.67 9.15
C GLU A 26 -7.08 -9.91 8.52
N THR A 27 -7.16 -10.03 7.18
CA THR A 27 -6.49 -11.05 6.40
C THR A 27 -5.03 -10.67 6.18
N GLU A 28 -4.10 -11.44 6.76
CA GLU A 28 -2.67 -11.18 6.66
C GLU A 28 -2.00 -11.92 5.50
N LEU A 29 -1.18 -11.22 4.69
CA LEU A 29 -0.35 -11.83 3.65
C LEU A 29 1.10 -11.31 3.72
N GLY A 30 2.06 -12.22 3.82
CA GLY A 30 3.49 -11.85 3.90
C GLY A 30 3.81 -11.07 5.18
N MET A 31 4.54 -9.96 5.04
CA MET A 31 4.73 -8.98 6.12
C MET A 31 3.45 -8.15 6.26
N GLY A 32 2.42 -8.69 6.90
CA GLY A 32 1.14 -8.00 7.06
C GLY A 32 0.94 -7.40 8.46
N GLY A 33 -0.33 -7.27 8.86
CA GLY A 33 -0.72 -6.62 10.12
C GLY A 33 -0.37 -5.12 10.17
N THR A 34 0.01 -4.54 9.04
CA THR A 34 0.42 -3.14 8.92
C THR A 34 0.19 -2.59 7.51
N ASN A 35 0.19 -1.27 7.39
CA ASN A 35 0.25 -0.54 6.12
C ASN A 35 1.58 0.21 5.94
N ALA A 36 2.55 0.00 6.83
CA ALA A 36 3.82 0.70 6.85
C ALA A 36 4.98 -0.26 7.07
N TRP A 37 5.98 -0.17 6.20
CA TRP A 37 7.18 -1.02 6.24
C TRP A 37 8.44 -0.19 6.20
N LYS A 38 9.50 -0.74 6.79
CA LYS A 38 10.86 -0.25 6.64
C LYS A 38 11.59 -1.10 5.60
N ILE A 39 12.28 -0.42 4.69
CA ILE A 39 13.19 -1.02 3.72
C ILE A 39 14.58 -0.45 4.02
N CYS A 40 15.51 -1.26 4.52
CA CYS A 40 16.82 -0.79 4.99
C CYS A 40 17.78 -0.40 3.85
N GLY A 41 17.57 -0.95 2.65
CA GLY A 41 18.28 -0.59 1.44
C GLY A 41 17.32 -0.60 0.25
N ILE A 42 17.19 0.53 -0.42
CA ILE A 42 16.31 0.68 -1.59
C ILE A 42 17.12 1.20 -2.78
N TYR A 43 16.96 0.52 -3.91
CA TYR A 43 17.60 0.83 -5.19
C TYR A 43 16.54 1.10 -6.26
N PRO A 44 16.89 1.72 -7.40
CA PRO A 44 15.94 1.96 -8.49
C PRO A 44 15.26 0.69 -9.04
N ASN A 45 15.89 -0.48 -8.91
CA ASN A 45 15.35 -1.78 -9.31
C ASN A 45 14.70 -2.57 -8.16
N SER A 46 14.65 -2.02 -6.94
CA SER A 46 13.96 -2.66 -5.82
C SER A 46 12.45 -2.67 -6.08
N THR A 47 11.84 -3.84 -5.95
CA THR A 47 10.39 -4.03 -6.13
C THR A 47 9.80 -4.68 -4.89
N LEU A 48 8.63 -4.20 -4.46
CA LEU A 48 7.85 -4.76 -3.36
C LEU A 48 6.45 -5.10 -3.87
N SER A 49 5.98 -6.32 -3.60
CA SER A 49 4.60 -6.71 -3.88
C SER A 49 3.72 -6.32 -2.71
N VAL A 50 2.67 -5.53 -2.95
CA VAL A 50 1.70 -5.13 -1.93
C VAL A 50 0.33 -5.70 -2.29
N PHE A 51 -0.27 -6.42 -1.34
CA PHE A 51 -1.53 -7.12 -1.52
C PHE A 51 -2.67 -6.34 -0.87
N PHE A 52 -3.78 -6.23 -1.59
CA PHE A 52 -4.97 -5.50 -1.17
C PHE A 52 -6.19 -6.41 -1.23
N GLU A 53 -7.12 -6.20 -0.31
CA GLU A 53 -8.48 -6.73 -0.40
C GLU A 53 -9.45 -5.61 -0.73
N VAL A 54 -10.47 -5.95 -1.51
CA VAL A 54 -11.59 -5.05 -1.81
C VAL A 54 -12.72 -5.37 -0.83
N LEU A 55 -13.14 -4.37 -0.05
CA LEU A 55 -14.33 -4.47 0.78
C LEU A 55 -15.57 -4.31 -0.12
N ASN A 56 -16.56 -5.21 0.05
CA ASN A 56 -17.80 -5.30 -0.73
C ASN A 56 -17.66 -5.72 -2.21
N GLN A 57 -17.58 -7.03 -2.45
CA GLN A 57 -17.78 -7.60 -3.80
C GLN A 57 -19.24 -7.50 -4.28
N GLN A 58 -20.23 -7.53 -3.37
CA GLN A 58 -21.66 -7.62 -3.74
C GLN A 58 -22.29 -6.31 -4.25
N ALA A 59 -21.63 -5.16 -4.09
CA ALA A 59 -22.09 -3.88 -4.66
C ALA A 59 -21.61 -3.64 -6.10
N SER A 60 -20.75 -4.52 -6.64
CA SER A 60 -20.12 -4.36 -7.96
C SER A 60 -20.99 -4.78 -9.15
N THR A 61 -22.18 -5.34 -8.91
CA THR A 61 -23.15 -5.69 -9.97
C THR A 61 -24.00 -4.50 -10.43
N GLN A 62 -23.86 -3.34 -9.79
CA GLN A 62 -24.48 -2.08 -10.20
C GLN A 62 -23.38 -1.03 -10.36
N ILE A 63 -22.54 -1.19 -11.39
CA ILE A 63 -21.70 -0.10 -11.87
C ILE A 63 -22.65 0.93 -12.46
N SER A 64 -23.23 1.75 -11.58
CA SER A 64 -23.89 2.98 -11.96
C SER A 64 -22.85 3.82 -12.71
N SER A 65 -23.32 4.47 -13.76
CA SER A 65 -22.62 5.22 -14.80
C SER A 65 -21.84 6.45 -14.32
N GLY A 66 -21.22 6.39 -13.13
CA GLY A 66 -20.51 7.46 -12.45
C GLY A 66 -19.32 6.98 -11.61
N GLY A 67 -18.18 6.75 -12.27
CA GLY A 67 -16.87 7.24 -11.82
C GLY A 67 -16.26 6.78 -10.48
N GLN A 68 -16.76 5.75 -9.79
CA GLN A 68 -16.09 5.27 -8.57
C GLN A 68 -14.78 4.56 -8.92
N ARG A 69 -13.64 5.18 -8.57
CA ARG A 69 -12.29 4.64 -8.75
C ARG A 69 -11.67 4.31 -7.39
N GLY A 70 -10.94 3.20 -7.33
CA GLY A 70 -10.10 2.86 -6.18
C GLY A 70 -8.76 3.60 -6.26
N TYR A 71 -8.36 4.26 -5.18
CA TYR A 71 -7.10 5.01 -5.10
C TYR A 71 -6.12 4.33 -4.14
N VAL A 72 -4.86 4.25 -4.57
CA VAL A 72 -3.72 3.81 -3.75
C VAL A 72 -2.61 4.84 -3.86
N GLN A 73 -2.11 5.31 -2.71
CA GLN A 73 -0.97 6.22 -2.64
C GLN A 73 0.15 5.55 -1.84
N PHE A 74 1.30 5.39 -2.49
CA PHE A 74 2.54 4.94 -1.88
C PHE A 74 3.37 6.17 -1.49
N ILE A 75 3.82 6.21 -0.24
CA ILE A 75 4.69 7.27 0.28
C ILE A 75 5.96 6.58 0.79
N THR A 76 7.08 6.80 0.11
CA THR A 76 8.39 6.25 0.49
C THR A 76 9.29 7.38 0.97
N GLN A 77 9.58 7.41 2.27
CA GLN A 77 10.54 8.33 2.85
C GLN A 77 11.89 7.62 2.99
N TYR A 78 12.96 8.18 2.45
CA TYR A 78 14.26 7.51 2.42
C TYR A 78 15.42 8.51 2.50
N GLN A 79 16.57 8.02 2.96
CA GLN A 79 17.83 8.73 2.92
C GLN A 79 18.46 8.56 1.55
N HIS A 80 18.62 9.65 0.80
CA HIS A 80 19.29 9.61 -0.51
C HIS A 80 20.82 9.63 -0.32
N LEU A 81 21.55 9.09 -1.30
CA LEU A 81 23.03 9.04 -1.29
C LEU A 81 23.69 10.42 -1.16
N SER A 82 22.99 11.48 -1.54
CA SER A 82 23.46 12.86 -1.39
C SER A 82 23.41 13.39 0.05
N GLY A 83 22.98 12.60 1.04
CA GLY A 83 22.85 13.05 2.42
C GLY A 83 21.49 13.69 2.77
N PHE A 84 20.61 13.91 1.78
CA PHE A 84 19.29 14.49 2.01
C PHE A 84 18.20 13.43 2.22
N LYS A 85 17.26 13.72 3.12
CA LYS A 85 15.99 12.97 3.20
C LYS A 85 15.12 13.33 2.02
N LYS A 86 14.55 12.33 1.34
CA LYS A 86 13.64 12.50 0.22
C LYS A 86 12.32 11.78 0.50
N ILE A 87 11.26 12.29 -0.12
CA ILE A 87 9.93 11.67 -0.12
C ILE A 87 9.57 11.39 -1.58
N ARG A 88 9.34 10.13 -1.92
CA ARG A 88 8.76 9.72 -3.20
C ARG A 88 7.29 9.39 -2.98
N VAL A 89 6.41 10.05 -3.72
CA VAL A 89 4.97 9.79 -3.72
C VAL A 89 4.57 9.22 -5.07
N THR A 90 3.74 8.17 -5.04
CA THR A 90 3.14 7.61 -6.26
C THR A 90 1.68 7.29 -5.96
N THR A 91 0.79 7.92 -6.72
CA THR A 91 -0.66 7.73 -6.58
C THR A 91 -1.19 7.09 -7.85
N VAL A 92 -1.96 6.03 -7.70
CA VAL A 92 -2.62 5.31 -8.79
C VAL A 92 -4.12 5.24 -8.53
N ALA A 93 -4.90 5.23 -9.61
CA ALA A 93 -6.34 5.10 -9.60
C ALA A 93 -6.76 4.02 -10.62
N ARG A 94 -7.72 3.17 -10.27
CA ARG A 94 -8.30 2.18 -11.18
C ARG A 94 -9.81 2.14 -11.05
#